data_AF-A0A6M0KZM5-F1
#
_entry.id   AF-A0A6M0KZM5-F1
#
_cell.length_a   1.000
_cell.length_b   1.000
_cell.length_c   1.000
_cell.angle_alpha   90.00
_cell.angle_beta   90.00
_cell.angle_gamma   90.00
#
_symmetry.space_group_name_H-M   'P 1'
#
loop_
_entity.id
_entity.type
_entity.pdbx_description
1 polymer ?
#
loop_
_entity_poly.entity_id
_entity_poly.type
_entity_poly.pdbx_seq_one_letter_code
_entity_poly.pdbx_strand_id
1 'polypeptide(L)'
;LYASSTDDSYIKAVDSWHGEKADYNYEKNSCSAVCGHYTQVVWKQTTEIGCAKATYQKGNFKGGTIVVCRYNPAGNMGGEKPY
;
A
#
# COMPACT_ATOMS: atom_id res chain seq x y z
N LEU A 1 -4.17 -2.83 -0.34
CA LEU A 1 -4.66 -3.24 -1.67
C LEU A 1 -4.94 -1.97 -2.46
N TYR A 2 -4.58 -1.95 -3.75
CA TYR A 2 -4.84 -0.81 -4.63
C TYR A 2 -5.79 -1.26 -5.73
N ALA A 3 -6.75 -0.42 -6.08
CA ALA A 3 -7.72 -0.67 -7.13
C ALA A 3 -7.93 0.59 -7.97
N SER A 4 -8.05 0.43 -9.27
CA SER A 4 -8.32 1.50 -10.24
C SER A 4 -9.35 1.03 -11.27
N SER A 5 -10.09 1.96 -11.87
CA SER A 5 -11.02 1.71 -12.97
C SER A 5 -10.32 1.65 -14.34
N THR A 6 -9.03 1.96 -14.40
CA THR A 6 -8.18 1.86 -15.60
C THR A 6 -7.03 0.88 -15.40
N ASP A 7 -6.34 0.56 -16.49
CA ASP A 7 -5.13 -0.26 -16.42
C ASP A 7 -4.00 0.60 -15.87
N ASP A 8 -3.58 0.29 -14.64
CA ASP A 8 -2.61 1.09 -13.91
C ASP A 8 -1.32 0.31 -13.61
N SER A 9 -0.28 1.04 -13.20
CA SER A 9 1.04 0.49 -12.93
C SER A 9 1.24 0.15 -11.45
N TYR A 10 2.23 -0.70 -11.17
CA TYR A 10 2.72 -0.90 -9.80
C TYR A 10 3.17 0.42 -9.16
N ILE A 11 3.76 1.31 -9.94
CA ILE A 11 4.22 2.63 -9.47
C ILE A 11 3.05 3.47 -8.97
N LYS A 12 1.94 3.53 -9.71
CA LYS A 12 0.73 4.24 -9.27
C LYS A 12 0.16 3.68 -7.96
N ALA A 13 0.20 2.36 -7.78
CA ALA A 13 -0.24 1.73 -6.54
C ALA A 13 0.67 2.11 -5.36
N VAL A 14 1.99 2.03 -5.54
CA VAL A 14 2.97 2.38 -4.48
C VAL A 14 2.94 3.87 -4.16
N ASP A 15 2.81 4.75 -5.16
CA ASP A 15 2.69 6.20 -4.96
C ASP A 15 1.42 6.53 -4.18
N SER A 16 0.29 5.88 -4.50
CA SER A 16 -0.96 6.05 -3.76
C SER A 16 -0.81 5.64 -2.30
N TRP A 17 -0.19 4.48 -2.04
CA TRP A 17 0.06 4.02 -0.67
C TRP A 17 1.07 4.91 0.05
N HIS A 18 2.09 5.42 -0.63
CA HIS A 18 3.05 6.34 -0.04
C HIS A 18 2.41 7.71 0.27
N GLY A 19 1.45 8.15 -0.54
CA GLY A 19 0.72 9.41 -0.34
C GLY A 19 0.00 9.51 1.00
N GLU A 20 -0.38 8.38 1.59
CA GLU A 20 -0.92 8.29 2.96
C GLU A 20 0.04 8.84 4.04
N LYS A 21 1.32 9.07 3.70
CA LYS A 21 2.27 9.82 4.53
C LYS A 21 1.69 11.15 5.03
N ALA A 22 0.85 11.81 4.24
CA ALA A 22 0.22 13.07 4.62
C ALA A 22 -0.62 12.97 5.90
N ASP A 23 -1.15 11.77 6.19
CA ASP A 23 -2.01 11.49 7.35
C ASP A 23 -1.23 10.87 8.54
N TYR A 24 0.06 10.57 8.37
CA TYR A 24 0.85 9.92 9.41
C TYR A 24 1.74 10.89 10.18
N ASN A 25 1.51 10.98 11.49
CA ASN A 25 2.38 11.72 12.41
C ASN A 25 3.40 10.78 13.08
N TYR A 26 4.66 10.89 12.67
CA TYR A 26 5.74 10.04 13.17
C TYR A 26 6.10 10.29 14.65
N GLU A 27 6.03 11.54 15.12
CA GLU A 27 6.36 11.88 16.51
C GLU A 27 5.41 11.17 17.47
N LYS A 28 4.11 11.28 17.18
CA LYS A 28 3.01 10.72 17.98
C LYS A 28 2.71 9.25 17.68
N ASN A 29 3.33 8.68 16.64
CA ASN A 29 2.98 7.36 16.09
C ASN A 29 1.47 7.22 15.85
N SER A 30 0.85 8.22 15.25
CA SER A 30 -0.61 8.30 15.11
C SER A 30 -1.01 8.58 13.67
N CYS A 31 -2.15 8.06 13.26
CA CYS A 31 -2.73 8.29 11.94
C CYS A 31 -4.01 9.12 12.06
N SER A 32 -4.15 10.19 11.26
CA SER A 32 -5.36 11.03 11.23
C SER A 32 -6.47 10.43 10.36
N ALA A 33 -6.12 9.61 9.37
CA ALA A 33 -7.06 8.95 8.48
C ALA A 33 -6.58 7.54 8.11
N VAL A 34 -6.06 7.35 6.90
CA VAL A 34 -5.54 6.06 6.42
C VAL A 34 -4.03 6.18 6.25
N CYS A 35 -3.28 5.33 6.96
CA CYS A 35 -1.82 5.33 6.93
C CYS A 35 -1.22 3.92 6.83
N GLY A 36 -2.07 2.88 6.89
CA GLY A 36 -1.60 1.51 7.03
C GLY A 36 -0.83 1.02 5.81
N HIS A 37 -1.11 1.54 4.62
CA HIS A 37 -0.30 1.19 3.45
C HIS A 37 1.03 1.94 3.49
N TYR A 38 1.03 3.24 3.82
CA TYR A 38 2.28 3.99 3.98
C TYR A 38 3.21 3.32 4.98
N THR A 39 2.73 3.03 6.20
CA THR A 39 3.57 2.46 7.26
C THR A 39 4.13 1.09 6.86
N GLN A 40 3.37 0.27 6.12
CA GLN A 40 3.89 -1.00 5.60
C GLN A 40 4.93 -0.80 4.50
N VAL A 41 4.73 0.16 3.58
CA VAL A 41 5.68 0.43 2.48
C VAL A 41 7.05 0.85 3.01
N VAL A 42 7.09 1.61 4.11
CA VAL A 42 8.35 2.10 4.70
C VAL A 42 8.79 1.30 5.94
N TRP A 43 8.25 0.10 6.14
CA TRP A 43 8.54 -0.71 7.32
C TRP A 43 9.97 -1.26 7.32
N LYS A 44 10.79 -0.80 8.26
CA LYS A 44 12.23 -1.07 8.33
C LYS A 44 12.60 -2.55 8.44
N GLN A 45 11.81 -3.34 9.17
CA GLN A 45 12.09 -4.76 9.39
C GLN A 45 11.66 -5.63 8.21
N THR A 46 10.86 -5.11 7.29
CA THR A 46 10.49 -5.83 6.08
C THR A 46 11.69 -5.88 5.14
N THR A 47 12.06 -7.07 4.69
CA THR A 47 13.25 -7.30 3.86
C THR A 47 12.93 -7.89 2.49
N GLU A 48 11.74 -8.46 2.35
CA GLU A 48 11.25 -9.08 1.13
C GLU A 48 9.87 -8.53 0.77
N ILE A 49 9.64 -8.35 -0.53
CA ILE A 49 8.36 -7.92 -1.09
C ILE A 49 8.03 -8.73 -2.34
N GLY A 50 6.77 -9.13 -2.46
CA GLY A 50 6.22 -9.73 -3.66
C GLY A 50 4.93 -9.04 -4.07
N CYS A 51 4.84 -8.57 -5.32
CA CYS A 51 3.67 -7.87 -5.84
C CYS A 51 3.07 -8.59 -7.05
N ALA A 52 1.76 -8.49 -7.18
CA ALA A 52 1.02 -8.99 -8.34
C ALA A 52 -0.02 -7.95 -8.79
N LYS A 53 -0.23 -7.89 -10.11
CA LYS A 53 -1.23 -7.07 -10.77
C LYS A 53 -2.20 -7.95 -11.53
N ALA A 54 -3.49 -7.64 -11.46
CA ALA A 54 -4.52 -8.23 -12.29
C ALA A 54 -5.39 -7.13 -12.92
N THR A 55 -5.75 -7.30 -14.20
CA THR A 55 -6.63 -6.38 -14.93
C THR A 55 -7.93 -7.11 -15.28
N TYR A 56 -9.06 -6.50 -14.92
CA TYR A 56 -10.38 -7.05 -15.16
C TYR A 56 -10.71 -7.05 -16.65
N GLN A 57 -11.00 -8.23 -17.19
CA GLN A 57 -11.28 -8.41 -18.63
C GLN A 57 -12.75 -8.27 -18.99
N LYS A 58 -13.66 -8.43 -18.02
CA LYS A 58 -15.12 -8.49 -18.21
C LYS A 58 -15.86 -7.88 -17.01
N GLY A 59 -17.14 -7.59 -17.19
CA GLY A 59 -18.01 -7.02 -16.16
C GLY A 59 -17.88 -5.49 -16.02
N ASN A 60 -18.53 -4.93 -15.00
CA ASN A 60 -18.63 -3.48 -14.78
C ASN A 60 -17.28 -2.81 -14.50
N PHE A 61 -16.26 -3.59 -14.15
CA PHE A 61 -14.91 -3.10 -13.87
C PHE A 61 -13.93 -3.39 -15.03
N LYS A 62 -14.43 -3.76 -16.22
CA LYS A 62 -13.58 -4.05 -17.38
C LYS A 62 -12.61 -2.90 -17.64
N GLY A 63 -11.32 -3.24 -17.76
CA GLY A 63 -10.25 -2.27 -17.92
C GLY A 63 -9.63 -1.81 -16.61
N GLY A 64 -10.28 -2.05 -15.47
CA GLY A 64 -9.74 -1.73 -14.15
C GLY A 64 -8.66 -2.69 -13.69
N THR A 65 -7.84 -2.22 -12.75
CA THR A 65 -6.68 -2.94 -12.22
C THR A 65 -6.76 -3.10 -10.72
N ILE A 66 -6.28 -4.24 -10.21
CA ILE A 66 -5.91 -4.42 -8.80
C ILE A 66 -4.43 -4.71 -8.70
N VAL A 67 -3.78 -4.07 -7.73
CA VAL A 67 -2.41 -4.37 -7.30
C VAL A 67 -2.42 -4.81 -5.84
N VAL A 68 -1.73 -5.92 -5.59
CA VAL A 68 -1.51 -6.47 -4.25
C VAL A 68 -0.02 -6.68 -4.05
N CYS A 69 0.51 -6.23 -2.91
CA CYS A 69 1.86 -6.55 -2.46
C CYS A 69 1.79 -7.26 -1.11
N ARG A 70 2.68 -8.23 -0.91
CA ARG A 70 2.94 -8.92 0.36
C ARG A 70 4.36 -8.62 0.81
N TYR A 71 4.53 -8.53 2.11
CA TYR A 71 5.75 -8.09 2.76
C TYR A 71 6.19 -9.15 3.78
N ASN A 72 7.49 -9.44 3.82
CA ASN A 72 8.07 -10.41 4.75
C ASN A 72 9.40 -9.88 5.34
N PRO A 73 9.59 -9.91 6.67
CA PRO A 73 8.55 -9.98 7.71
C PRO A 73 7.45 -8.94 7.52
N ALA A 74 6.25 -9.24 8.01
CA ALA A 74 5.13 -8.31 7.97
C ALA A 74 5.41 -7.07 8.84
N GLY A 75 4.91 -5.92 8.39
CA GLY A 75 4.98 -4.68 9.14
C GLY A 75 3.68 -4.38 9.89
N ASN A 76 3.50 -3.12 10.26
CA ASN A 76 2.34 -2.62 11.00
C ASN A 76 2.11 -3.34 12.33
N MET A 77 3.21 -3.64 13.02
CA MET A 77 3.16 -4.20 14.38
C MET A 77 2.71 -3.12 15.36
N GLY A 78 1.66 -3.40 16.12
CA GLY A 78 1.04 -2.43 17.02
C GLY A 78 2.04 -1.87 18.04
N GLY A 79 2.08 -0.55 18.18
CA GLY A 79 2.98 0.15 19.11
C GLY A 79 4.40 0.40 18.57
N GLU A 80 4.79 -0.24 17.47
CA GLU A 80 6.08 0.00 16.83
C GLU A 80 5.99 1.15 15.82
N LYS A 81 7.14 1.79 15.58
CA LYS A 81 7.29 2.81 14.53
C LYS A 81 7.84 2.15 13.26
N PRO A 82 7.43 2.63 12.07
CA PRO A 82 7.83 2.00 10.82
C PRO A 82 9.33 2.15 10.50
N TYR A 83 10.07 3.09 11.11
CA TYR A 83 11.53 3.27 10.90
C TYR A 83 12.22 3.95 12.08
#